data_AF-A0A7M2YDR2-F1
#
_entry.id   AF-A0A7M2YDR2-F1
#
_cell.length_a   1.000
_cell.length_b   1.000
_cell.length_c   1.000
_cell.angle_alpha   90.00
_cell.angle_beta   90.00
_cell.angle_gamma   90.00
#
_symmetry.space_group_name_H-M   'P 1'
#
loop_
_entity.id
_entity.type
_entity.pdbx_description
1 polymer ?
#
loop_
_entity_poly.entity_id
_entity_poly.type
_entity_poly.pdbx_seq_one_letter_code
_entity_poly.pdbx_strand_id
1 'polypeptide(L)'
;MDKKNELSDWSDKKLIKQRDFLKGVLIGMYVVCFMLIVLLLYIFFFKEVAKISIGSFIPVFLLPVITLPLLFQVNSLNKEIKSRNL
;
A
#
# COMPACT_ATOMS: atom_id res chain seq x y z
N MET A 1 -21.85 18.26 -13.94
CA MET A 1 -21.45 18.78 -12.63
C MET A 1 -20.17 18.04 -12.24
N ASP A 2 -19.03 18.54 -12.69
CA ASP A 2 -17.72 17.98 -12.36
C ASP A 2 -17.52 18.09 -10.84
N LYS A 3 -17.34 16.95 -10.18
CA LYS A 3 -16.93 16.91 -8.77
C LYS A 3 -15.61 17.68 -8.68
N LYS A 4 -15.62 18.88 -8.09
CA LYS A 4 -14.39 19.57 -7.69
C LYS A 4 -13.57 18.59 -6.85
N ASN A 5 -12.46 18.10 -7.40
CA ASN A 5 -11.55 17.25 -6.66
C ASN A 5 -10.92 18.11 -5.56
N GLU A 6 -11.01 17.74 -4.29
CA GLU A 6 -10.35 18.48 -3.19
C GLU A 6 -8.82 18.63 -3.41
N LEU A 7 -8.25 17.79 -4.27
CA LEU A 7 -6.87 17.84 -4.74
C LEU A 7 -6.56 19.02 -5.67
N SER A 8 -7.57 19.60 -6.34
CA SER A 8 -7.39 20.78 -7.19
C SER A 8 -6.97 22.01 -6.40
N ASP A 9 -7.41 22.08 -5.14
CA ASP A 9 -7.17 23.21 -4.25
C ASP A 9 -5.81 23.13 -3.54
N TRP A 10 -5.05 22.06 -3.76
CA TRP A 10 -3.74 21.89 -3.17
C TRP A 10 -2.65 22.56 -4.01
N SER A 11 -1.68 23.17 -3.31
CA SER A 11 -0.48 23.69 -3.96
C SER A 11 0.40 22.55 -4.46
N ASP A 12 1.13 22.80 -5.55
CA ASP A 12 2.00 21.82 -6.21
C ASP A 12 3.01 21.17 -5.25
N LYS A 13 3.55 21.97 -4.32
CA LYS A 13 4.46 21.49 -3.27
C LYS A 13 3.78 20.49 -2.33
N LYS A 14 2.50 20.70 -2.01
CA LYS A 14 1.71 19.84 -1.12
C LYS A 14 1.33 18.54 -1.82
N LEU A 15 0.99 18.60 -3.12
CA LEU A 15 0.74 17.44 -3.99
C LEU A 15 1.97 16.53 -4.11
N ILE A 16 3.13 17.09 -4.43
CA ILE A 16 4.39 16.33 -4.56
C ILE A 16 4.80 15.71 -3.21
N LYS A 17 4.74 16.49 -2.12
CA LYS A 17 5.09 16.00 -0.77
C LYS A 17 4.23 14.82 -0.34
N GLN A 18 2.92 14.86 -0.61
CA GLN A 18 2.05 13.74 -0.27
C GLN A 18 2.27 12.53 -1.17
N ARG A 19 2.53 12.72 -2.47
CA ARG A 19 2.89 11.61 -3.36
C ARG A 19 4.11 10.86 -2.85
N ASP A 20 5.15 11.60 -2.48
CA ASP A 20 6.41 10.99 -2.06
C ASP A 20 6.29 10.31 -0.69
N PHE A 21 5.50 10.88 0.22
CA PHE A 21 5.14 10.22 1.50
C PHE A 21 4.37 8.91 1.26
N LEU A 22 3.31 8.95 0.46
CA LEU A 22 2.50 7.78 0.14
C LEU A 22 3.31 6.69 -0.57
N LYS A 23 4.20 7.07 -1.50
CA LYS A 23 5.14 6.14 -2.14
C LYS A 23 6.08 5.49 -1.13
N GLY A 24 6.62 6.26 -0.19
CA GLY A 24 7.47 5.74 0.89
C GLY A 24 6.74 4.74 1.77
N VAL A 25 5.50 5.05 2.16
CA VAL A 25 4.63 4.13 2.93
C VAL A 25 4.34 2.86 2.13
N LEU A 26 4.08 2.98 0.83
CA LEU A 26 3.84 1.84 -0.05
C LEU A 26 5.04 0.88 -0.09
N ILE A 27 6.25 1.43 -0.24
CA ILE A 27 7.50 0.66 -0.26
C ILE A 27 7.71 -0.03 1.10
N GLY A 28 7.51 0.70 2.20
CA GLY A 28 7.61 0.14 3.55
C GLY A 28 6.65 -1.03 3.77
N MET A 29 5.39 -0.91 3.32
CA MET A 29 4.44 -2.01 3.39
C MET A 29 4.84 -3.21 2.53
N TYR A 30 5.43 -2.98 1.35
CA TYR A 30 5.91 -4.06 0.50
C TYR A 30 7.05 -4.84 1.15
N VAL A 31 7.99 -4.14 1.81
CA VAL A 31 9.09 -4.77 2.56
C VAL A 31 8.56 -5.62 3.72
N VAL A 32 7.59 -5.11 4.48
CA VAL A 32 6.95 -5.88 5.57
C VAL A 32 6.23 -7.11 5.02
N CYS A 33 5.50 -6.96 3.92
CA CYS A 33 4.80 -8.07 3.27
C CYS A 33 5.79 -9.14 2.80
N PHE A 34 6.93 -8.75 2.22
CA PHE A 34 7.99 -9.68 1.81
C PHE A 34 8.58 -10.43 3.00
N MET A 35 8.88 -9.72 4.10
CA MET A 35 9.40 -10.33 5.32
C MET A 35 8.43 -11.35 5.93
N LEU A 36 7.12 -11.06 5.89
CA LEU A 36 6.08 -12.00 6.32
C LEU A 36 6.01 -13.24 5.42
N ILE A 37 6.16 -13.09 4.09
CA ILE A 37 6.20 -14.23 3.17
C ILE A 37 7.41 -15.13 3.46
N VAL A 38 8.59 -14.55 3.69
CA VAL A 38 9.80 -15.31 4.05
C VAL A 38 9.59 -16.06 5.37
N LEU A 39 8.98 -15.42 6.37
CA LEU A 39 8.64 -16.07 7.64
C LEU A 39 7.63 -17.21 7.44
N LEU A 40 6.63 -17.02 6.57
CA LEU A 40 5.64 -18.04 6.21
C LEU A 40 6.32 -19.26 5.59
N LEU A 41 7.23 -19.04 4.64
CA LEU A 41 7.99 -20.10 3.98
C LEU A 41 8.87 -20.83 4.99
N TYR A 42 9.56 -20.11 5.88
CA TYR A 42 10.37 -20.72 6.94
C TYR A 42 9.53 -21.64 7.83
N ILE A 43 8.36 -21.17 8.29
CA ILE A 43 7.46 -21.99 9.10
C ILE A 43 6.95 -23.19 8.30
N PHE A 44 6.63 -23.02 7.02
CA PHE A 44 6.11 -24.09 6.17
C PHE A 44 7.14 -25.20 5.92
N PHE A 45 8.41 -24.85 5.67
CA PHE A 45 9.47 -25.82 5.35
C PHE A 45 10.15 -26.41 6.59
N PHE A 46 10.27 -25.65 7.69
CA PHE A 46 11.06 -26.06 8.87
C PHE A 46 10.22 -26.42 10.10
N LYS A 47 8.93 -26.07 10.15
CA LYS A 47 8.01 -26.45 11.24
C LYS A 47 6.89 -27.34 10.70
N GLU A 48 6.52 -28.37 11.46
CA GLU A 48 5.31 -29.14 11.16
C GLU A 48 4.07 -28.24 11.27
N VAL A 49 3.52 -27.88 10.12
CA VAL A 49 2.30 -27.09 9.95
C VAL A 49 1.06 -27.75 10.58
N ALA A 50 1.15 -29.02 10.98
CA ALA A 50 0.07 -29.79 11.60
C ALA A 50 -0.46 -29.18 12.91
N LYS A 51 0.33 -28.35 13.61
CA LYS A 51 -0.10 -27.65 14.84
C LYS A 51 -0.51 -26.19 14.63
N ILE A 52 -0.28 -25.62 13.44
CA ILE A 52 -0.54 -24.21 13.16
C ILE A 52 -1.84 -24.10 12.36
N SER A 53 -2.87 -23.51 12.97
CA SER A 53 -4.14 -23.26 12.30
C SER A 53 -3.93 -22.30 11.12
N ILE A 54 -4.48 -22.65 9.95
CA ILE A 54 -4.49 -21.80 8.75
C ILE A 54 -5.06 -20.40 9.06
N GLY A 55 -5.93 -20.30 10.07
CA GLY A 55 -6.48 -19.02 10.55
C GLY A 55 -5.42 -18.01 11.02
N SER A 56 -4.25 -18.46 11.47
CA SER A 56 -3.15 -17.58 11.87
C SER A 56 -2.52 -16.81 10.71
N PHE A 57 -2.73 -17.23 9.46
CA PHE A 57 -2.20 -16.56 8.28
C PHE A 57 -3.15 -15.53 7.68
N ILE A 58 -4.43 -15.53 8.08
CA ILE A 58 -5.46 -14.59 7.59
C ILE A 58 -5.00 -13.12 7.68
N PRO A 59 -4.40 -12.64 8.79
CA PRO A 59 -3.94 -11.24 8.89
C PRO A 59 -2.90 -10.87 7.83
N VAL A 60 -2.03 -11.81 7.44
CA VAL A 60 -0.98 -11.58 6.43
C VAL A 60 -1.60 -11.36 5.05
N PHE A 61 -2.62 -12.15 4.71
CA PHE A 61 -3.34 -12.01 3.43
C PHE A 61 -4.29 -10.79 3.37
N LEU A 62 -4.68 -10.23 4.51
CA LEU A 62 -5.46 -8.99 4.59
C LEU A 62 -4.62 -7.73 4.34
N LEU A 63 -3.31 -7.76 4.60
CA LEU A 63 -2.44 -6.60 4.43
C LEU A 63 -2.50 -5.99 3.01
N PRO A 64 -2.39 -6.77 1.91
CA PRO A 64 -2.55 -6.23 0.55
C PRO A 64 -3.92 -5.57 0.33
N VAL A 65 -4.99 -6.14 0.89
CA VAL A 65 -6.35 -5.60 0.75
C VAL A 65 -6.47 -4.24 1.42
N ILE A 66 -5.87 -4.07 2.60
CA ILE A 66 -5.84 -2.80 3.34
C ILE A 66 -5.03 -1.72 2.58
N THR A 67 -4.08 -2.12 1.73
CA THR A 67 -3.28 -1.18 0.91
C THR A 67 -4.01 -0.63 -0.32
N LEU A 68 -5.12 -1.25 -0.76
CA LEU A 68 -5.90 -0.81 -1.92
C LEU A 68 -6.37 0.66 -1.86
N PRO A 69 -7.00 1.15 -0.77
CA PRO A 69 -7.40 2.57 -0.69
C PRO A 69 -6.22 3.54 -0.81
N LEU A 70 -5.04 3.18 -0.30
CA LEU A 70 -3.82 3.98 -0.46
C LEU A 70 -3.35 4.01 -1.91
N LEU A 71 -3.42 2.89 -2.63
CA LEU A 71 -3.10 2.82 -4.05
C LEU A 71 -4.04 3.71 -4.88
N PHE A 72 -5.34 3.70 -4.58
CA PHE A 72 -6.30 4.58 -5.25
C PHE A 72 -6.01 6.06 -5.00
N GLN A 73 -5.66 6.44 -3.77
CA GLN A 73 -5.25 7.81 -3.44
C GLN A 73 -4.00 8.22 -4.20
N VAL A 74 -2.96 7.38 -4.22
CA VAL A 74 -1.72 7.64 -4.98
C VAL A 74 -2.00 7.80 -6.46
N ASN A 75 -2.85 6.95 -7.04
CA ASN A 75 -3.20 7.03 -8.45
C ASN A 75 -3.96 8.32 -8.78
N SER A 76 -4.90 8.72 -7.91
CA SER A 76 -5.61 10.00 -8.07
C SER A 76 -4.64 11.20 -7.98
N LEU A 77 -3.71 11.16 -7.03
CA LEU A 77 -2.69 12.20 -6.86
C LEU A 77 -1.76 12.27 -8.07
N ASN A 78 -1.37 11.12 -8.62
CA ASN A 78 -0.50 11.04 -9.78
C ASN A 78 -1.20 11.52 -11.07
N LYS A 79 -2.51 11.28 -11.19
CA LYS A 79 -3.33 11.84 -12.28
C LYS A 79 -3.41 13.37 -12.21
N GLU A 80 -3.58 13.93 -11.02
CA GLU A 80 -3.61 15.38 -10.80
C GLU A 80 -2.24 16.04 -11.03
N ILE A 81 -1.15 15.39 -10.60
CA ILE A 81 0.22 15.88 -10.86
C ILE A 81 0.50 15.84 -12.37
N LYS A 82 0.12 14.76 -13.05
CA LYS A 82 0.29 14.61 -14.51
C LYS A 82 -0.57 15.59 -15.30
N SER A 83 -1.79 15.89 -14.86
CA SER A 83 -2.64 16.90 -15.53
C SER A 83 -2.06 18.31 -15.45
N ARG A 84 -1.23 18.59 -14.43
CA ARG A 84 -0.49 19.84 -14.26
C ARG A 84 0.89 19.87 -14.93
N ASN A 85 1.30 18.80 -15.61
CA ASN A 85 2.66 18.64 -16.18
C ASN A 85 3.79 18.81 -15.14
N LEU A 86 3.56 18.34 -13.91
CA LEU A 86 4.53 18.35 -12.80
C LEU A 86 5.15 16.98 -12.51
#